data_AF-A0A952AUS2-F1
#
_entry.id   AF-A0A952AUS2-F1
#
_cell.length_a   1.000
_cell.length_b   1.000
_cell.length_c   1.000
_cell.angle_alpha   90.00
_cell.angle_beta   90.00
_cell.angle_gamma   90.00
#
_symmetry.space_group_name_H-M   'P 1'
#
loop_
_entity.id
_entity.type
_entity.pdbx_description
1 polymer ?
#
loop_
_entity_poly.entity_id
_entity_poly.type
_entity_poly.pdbx_seq_one_letter_code
_entity_poly.pdbx_strand_id
1 'polypeptide(L)'
;MPKKITKGLIAVIIVLFFGFFLNELFTVVEFFLQQFSDFFIFKITGYNVDNQANWYVMIKHFAFIVLVGIISRLVFKSKLHPILKASYLVPTFALIYSIINSLLSNFTFVNYLVSFYFFVGALYALRKSKLNWLYSFSLIAVSTAVILSMIS
;
A
#
# COMPACT_ATOMS: atom_id res chain seq x y z
N MET A 1 -21.34 -20.90 -19.87
CA MET A 1 -20.91 -20.30 -18.58
C MET A 1 -21.59 -18.96 -18.40
N PRO A 2 -22.24 -18.68 -17.26
CA PRO A 2 -23.08 -17.51 -17.11
C PRO A 2 -22.22 -16.24 -17.22
N LYS A 3 -22.55 -15.34 -18.16
CA LYS A 3 -21.83 -14.09 -18.51
C LYS A 3 -21.39 -13.22 -17.31
N LYS A 4 -22.00 -13.40 -16.14
CA LYS A 4 -21.65 -12.71 -14.88
C LYS A 4 -20.32 -13.21 -14.30
N ILE A 5 -20.04 -14.51 -14.36
CA ILE A 5 -18.82 -15.10 -13.77
C ILE A 5 -17.60 -14.66 -14.58
N THR A 6 -17.67 -14.74 -15.92
CA THR A 6 -16.58 -14.30 -16.81
C THR A 6 -16.24 -12.82 -16.64
N LYS A 7 -17.26 -11.94 -16.50
CA LYS A 7 -17.02 -10.51 -16.22
C LYS A 7 -16.37 -10.26 -14.86
N GLY A 8 -16.77 -11.01 -13.83
CA GLY A 8 -16.15 -10.93 -12.50
C GLY A 8 -14.69 -11.37 -12.50
N LEU A 9 -14.39 -12.46 -13.20
CA LEU A 9 -13.02 -12.98 -13.37
C LEU A 9 -12.11 -11.99 -14.10
N ILE A 10 -12.59 -11.40 -15.20
CA ILE A 10 -11.86 -10.36 -15.93
C ILE A 10 -11.60 -9.15 -15.04
N ALA A 11 -12.60 -8.71 -14.26
CA ALA A 11 -12.42 -7.59 -13.33
C ALA A 11 -11.35 -7.88 -12.27
N VAL A 12 -11.32 -9.11 -11.72
CA VAL A 12 -10.27 -9.55 -10.78
C VAL A 12 -8.89 -9.50 -11.42
N ILE A 13 -8.74 -10.06 -12.63
CA ILE A 13 -7.46 -10.07 -13.35
C ILE A 13 -6.98 -8.63 -13.60
N ILE A 14 -7.87 -7.74 -14.03
CA ILE A 14 -7.55 -6.32 -14.23
C ILE A 14 -7.13 -5.66 -12.92
N VAL A 15 -7.84 -5.92 -11.82
CA VAL A 15 -7.50 -5.36 -10.51
C VAL A 15 -6.12 -5.81 -10.05
N LEU A 16 -5.79 -7.09 -10.17
CA LEU A 16 -4.49 -7.62 -9.79
C LEU A 16 -3.37 -7.10 -10.70
N PHE A 17 -3.57 -7.13 -12.01
CA PHE A 17 -2.56 -6.69 -12.98
C PHE A 17 -2.26 -5.20 -12.85
N PHE A 18 -3.30 -4.35 -12.87
CA PHE A 18 -3.11 -2.91 -12.68
C PHE A 18 -2.67 -2.58 -11.26
N GLY A 19 -3.14 -3.31 -10.26
CA GLY A 19 -2.73 -3.13 -8.87
C GLY A 19 -1.24 -3.41 -8.68
N PHE A 20 -0.74 -4.50 -9.28
CA PHE A 20 0.68 -4.83 -9.30
C PHE A 20 1.49 -3.76 -10.04
N PHE A 21 1.08 -3.37 -11.24
CA PHE A 21 1.77 -2.32 -12.00
C PHE A 21 1.81 -0.98 -11.25
N LEU A 22 0.70 -0.59 -10.61
CA LEU A 22 0.67 0.60 -9.77
C LEU A 22 1.57 0.44 -8.53
N ASN A 23 1.65 -0.75 -7.94
CA ASN A 23 2.56 -1.01 -6.83
C ASN A 23 4.02 -0.78 -7.23
N GLU A 24 4.45 -1.33 -8.37
CA GLU A 24 5.80 -1.08 -8.90
C GLU A 24 6.05 0.41 -9.16
N LEU A 25 5.07 1.12 -9.74
CA LEU A 25 5.18 2.56 -9.92
C LEU A 25 5.31 3.31 -8.59
N PHE A 26 4.58 2.90 -7.56
CA PHE A 26 4.64 3.54 -6.24
C PHE A 26 6.00 3.30 -5.59
N THR A 27 6.56 2.10 -5.70
CA THR A 27 7.92 1.80 -5.23
C THR A 27 8.96 2.66 -5.93
N VAL A 28 8.85 2.83 -7.24
CA VAL A 28 9.75 3.71 -8.02
C VAL A 28 9.60 5.16 -7.56
N VAL A 29 8.38 5.65 -7.39
CA VAL A 29 8.12 7.02 -6.91
C VAL A 29 8.65 7.21 -5.49
N GLU A 30 8.45 6.24 -4.59
CA GLU A 30 8.99 6.27 -3.23
C GLU A 30 10.52 6.35 -3.27
N PHE A 31 11.17 5.50 -4.07
CA PHE A 31 12.61 5.53 -4.25
C PHE A 31 13.10 6.90 -4.70
N PHE A 32 12.50 7.48 -5.74
CA PHE A 32 12.88 8.82 -6.20
C PHE A 32 12.65 9.89 -5.13
N LEU A 33 11.51 9.87 -4.43
CA LEU A 33 11.23 10.84 -3.36
C LEU A 33 12.26 10.75 -2.23
N GLN A 34 12.65 9.53 -1.84
CA GLN A 34 13.67 9.32 -0.82
C GLN A 34 15.03 9.84 -1.29
N GLN A 35 15.46 9.51 -2.51
CA GLN A 35 16.72 10.00 -3.08
C GLN A 35 16.75 11.52 -3.21
N PHE A 36 15.64 12.13 -3.67
CA PHE A 36 15.51 13.58 -3.70
C PHE A 36 15.61 14.19 -2.30
N SER A 37 14.93 13.61 -1.30
CA SER A 37 14.99 14.11 0.07
C SER A 37 16.41 14.06 0.64
N ASP A 38 17.13 12.95 0.41
CA ASP A 38 18.50 12.76 0.88
C ASP A 38 19.46 13.76 0.21
N PHE A 39 19.30 13.99 -1.10
CA PHE A 39 20.06 15.00 -1.84
C PHE A 39 19.84 16.42 -1.30
N PHE A 40 18.59 16.81 -1.05
CA PHE A 40 18.30 18.15 -0.51
C PHE A 40 18.83 18.34 0.90
N ILE A 41 18.70 17.33 1.78
CA ILE A 41 19.22 17.42 3.15
C ILE A 41 20.74 17.51 3.14
N PHE A 42 21.41 16.69 2.33
CA PHE A 42 22.85 16.76 2.18
C PHE A 42 23.30 18.14 1.70
N LYS A 43 22.60 18.70 0.69
CA LYS A 43 22.93 20.02 0.15
C LYS A 43 22.72 21.17 1.15
N ILE A 44 21.72 21.06 2.03
CA ILE A 44 21.37 22.09 3.01
C ILE A 44 22.24 22.00 4.27
N THR A 45 22.48 20.78 4.77
CA THR A 45 23.11 20.56 6.07
C THR A 45 24.57 20.12 5.98
N GLY A 46 25.03 19.67 4.81
CA GLY A 46 26.33 19.02 4.62
C GLY A 46 26.45 17.66 5.35
N TYR A 47 25.38 17.20 5.99
CA TYR A 47 25.37 15.94 6.74
C TYR A 47 25.12 14.78 5.78
N ASN A 48 26.06 13.85 5.71
CA ASN A 48 25.85 12.63 4.95
C ASN A 48 24.90 11.71 5.73
N VAL A 49 23.67 11.59 5.22
CA VAL A 49 22.57 10.88 5.88
C VAL A 49 22.74 9.35 5.81
N ASP A 50 23.81 8.88 5.16
CA ASP A 50 24.23 7.47 5.14
C ASP A 50 24.40 6.87 6.56
N ASN A 51 24.60 7.71 7.59
CA ASN A 51 24.61 7.28 8.99
C ASN A 51 23.18 7.12 9.57
N GLN A 52 22.53 6.00 9.22
CA GLN A 52 21.67 5.12 10.06
C GLN A 52 20.79 5.72 11.17
N ALA A 53 20.29 6.95 11.02
CA ALA A 53 19.27 7.48 11.89
C ALA A 53 17.94 6.77 11.58
N ASN A 54 17.62 5.70 12.31
CA ASN A 54 16.35 4.96 12.17
C ASN A 54 15.12 5.90 12.18
N TRP A 55 15.19 6.99 12.96
CA TRP A 55 14.14 8.01 13.00
C TRP A 55 13.97 8.76 11.67
N TYR A 56 15.05 9.00 10.92
CA TYR A 56 14.98 9.69 9.64
C TYR A 56 14.35 8.82 8.56
N VAL A 57 14.69 7.52 8.52
CA VAL A 57 14.03 6.53 7.66
C VAL A 57 12.54 6.44 7.98
N MET A 58 12.16 6.47 9.27
CA MET A 58 10.76 6.52 9.69
C MET A 58 10.02 7.77 9.18
N ILE A 59 10.65 8.95 9.27
CA ILE A 59 10.05 10.19 8.77
C ILE A 59 9.82 10.12 7.25
N LYS A 60 10.76 9.55 6.49
CA LYS A 60 10.62 9.37 5.03
C LYS A 60 9.41 8.49 4.69
N HIS A 61 9.26 7.34 5.34
CA HIS A 61 8.10 6.47 5.14
C HIS A 61 6.79 7.14 5.60
N PHE A 62 6.81 7.88 6.70
CA PHE A 62 5.61 8.59 7.17
C PHE A 62 5.18 9.70 6.20
N ALA A 63 6.12 10.48 5.67
CA ALA A 63 5.85 11.48 4.64
C ALA A 63 5.24 10.83 3.39
N PHE A 64 5.75 9.66 2.99
CA PHE A 64 5.19 8.90 1.89
C PHE A 64 3.76 8.40 2.19
N ILE A 65 3.46 7.90 3.40
CA ILE A 65 2.08 7.55 3.80
C ILE A 65 1.15 8.74 3.69
N VAL A 66 1.57 9.92 4.16
CA VAL A 66 0.74 11.12 4.10
C VAL A 66 0.44 11.47 2.64
N LEU A 67 1.44 11.41 1.77
CA LEU A 67 1.28 11.64 0.33
C LEU A 67 0.33 10.62 -0.30
N VAL A 68 0.53 9.34 -0.03
CA VAL A 68 -0.35 8.25 -0.50
C VAL A 68 -1.76 8.48 0.02
N GLY A 69 -1.96 8.79 1.29
CA GLY A 69 -3.27 9.06 1.88
C GLY A 69 -4.00 10.24 1.24
N ILE A 70 -3.28 11.30 0.88
CA ILE A 70 -3.83 12.43 0.12
C ILE A 70 -4.28 11.96 -1.26
N ILE A 71 -3.43 11.22 -2.00
CA ILE A 71 -3.77 10.73 -3.35
C ILE A 71 -4.91 9.71 -3.28
N SER A 72 -4.90 8.76 -2.34
CA SER A 72 -6.00 7.84 -2.08
C SER A 72 -7.30 8.61 -1.86
N ARG A 73 -7.30 9.66 -1.01
CA ARG A 73 -8.51 10.46 -0.80
C ARG A 73 -9.02 11.10 -2.09
N LEU A 74 -8.13 11.62 -2.94
CA LEU A 74 -8.49 12.21 -4.25
C LEU A 74 -9.04 11.15 -5.22
N VAL A 75 -8.37 10.00 -5.33
CA VAL A 75 -8.79 8.86 -6.17
C VAL A 75 -10.17 8.37 -5.76
N PHE A 76 -10.43 8.22 -4.46
CA PHE A 76 -11.71 7.74 -3.96
C PHE A 76 -12.85 8.74 -4.13
N LYS A 77 -12.57 10.05 -4.01
CA LYS A 77 -13.54 11.12 -4.30
C LYS A 77 -13.83 11.33 -5.78
N SER A 78 -12.94 10.90 -6.66
CA SER A 78 -13.09 11.07 -8.11
C SER A 78 -14.27 10.27 -8.69
N LYS A 79 -14.65 10.57 -9.93
CA LYS A 79 -15.64 9.79 -10.71
C LYS A 79 -15.04 8.54 -11.37
N LEU A 80 -13.84 8.11 -10.97
CA LEU A 80 -13.18 6.93 -11.54
C LEU A 80 -14.03 5.67 -11.39
N HIS A 81 -13.93 4.79 -12.39
CA HIS A 81 -14.64 3.53 -12.39
C HIS A 81 -14.24 2.67 -11.17
N PRO A 82 -15.16 1.92 -10.53
CA PRO A 82 -14.86 1.14 -9.33
C PRO A 82 -13.70 0.15 -9.47
N ILE A 83 -13.45 -0.37 -10.68
CA ILE A 83 -12.32 -1.27 -10.97
C ILE A 83 -10.99 -0.54 -10.77
N LEU A 84 -10.84 0.69 -11.30
CA LEU A 84 -9.61 1.46 -11.16
C LEU A 84 -9.33 1.85 -9.71
N LYS A 85 -10.39 2.20 -8.96
CA LYS A 85 -10.29 2.46 -7.52
C LYS A 85 -9.88 1.20 -6.74
N ALA A 86 -10.39 0.04 -7.12
CA ALA A 86 -10.02 -1.24 -6.52
C ALA A 86 -8.57 -1.64 -6.88
N SER A 87 -8.10 -1.37 -8.10
CA SER A 87 -6.68 -1.52 -8.46
C SER A 87 -5.79 -0.62 -7.60
N TYR A 88 -6.21 0.61 -7.33
CA TYR A 88 -5.45 1.56 -6.52
C TYR A 88 -5.38 1.20 -5.02
N LEU A 89 -6.33 0.39 -4.53
CA LEU A 89 -6.25 -0.14 -3.16
C LEU A 89 -5.10 -1.11 -2.96
N VAL A 90 -4.70 -1.83 -4.01
CA VAL A 90 -3.61 -2.80 -3.96
C VAL A 90 -2.31 -2.16 -3.46
N PRO A 91 -1.75 -1.13 -4.13
CA PRO A 91 -0.53 -0.46 -3.67
C PRO A 91 -0.75 0.27 -2.35
N THR A 92 -1.93 0.86 -2.12
CA THR A 92 -2.21 1.57 -0.86
C THR A 92 -2.06 0.64 0.35
N PHE A 93 -2.64 -0.56 0.29
CA PHE A 93 -2.53 -1.51 1.39
C PHE A 93 -1.14 -2.13 1.46
N ALA A 94 -0.51 -2.45 0.33
CA ALA A 94 0.83 -3.03 0.30
C ALA A 94 1.86 -2.11 0.98
N LEU A 95 1.77 -0.80 0.77
CA LEU A 95 2.63 0.19 1.42
C LEU A 95 2.38 0.28 2.92
N ILE A 96 1.12 0.27 3.35
CA ILE A 96 0.80 0.28 4.78
C ILE A 96 1.39 -0.96 5.46
N TYR A 97 1.26 -2.14 4.85
CA TYR A 97 1.88 -3.37 5.35
C TYR A 97 3.40 -3.29 5.37
N SER A 98 4.03 -2.79 4.30
CA SER A 98 5.49 -2.61 4.22
C SER A 98 6.02 -1.72 5.35
N ILE A 99 5.28 -0.66 5.69
CA ILE A 99 5.69 0.28 6.73
C ILE A 99 5.46 -0.29 8.12
N ILE A 100 4.34 -0.97 8.37
CA ILE A 100 4.13 -1.73 9.61
C ILE A 100 5.27 -2.73 9.81
N ASN A 101 5.66 -3.42 8.73
CA ASN A 101 6.75 -4.39 8.74
C ASN A 101 8.12 -3.75 9.04
N SER A 102 8.41 -2.60 8.43
CA SER A 102 9.63 -1.83 8.68
C SER A 102 9.72 -1.35 10.14
N LEU A 103 8.61 -0.82 10.68
CA LEU A 103 8.53 -0.31 12.05
C LEU A 103 8.65 -1.42 13.11
N LEU A 104 8.07 -2.58 12.85
CA LEU A 104 7.99 -3.69 13.80
C LEU A 104 8.91 -4.86 13.43
N SER A 105 9.93 -4.60 12.60
CA SER A 105 10.90 -5.59 12.13
C SER A 105 11.59 -6.35 13.28
N ASN A 106 11.88 -5.66 14.39
CA ASN A 106 12.46 -6.25 15.60
C ASN A 106 11.48 -7.07 16.46
N PHE A 107 10.17 -6.97 16.19
CA PHE A 107 9.10 -7.59 16.98
C PHE A 107 8.15 -8.39 16.07
N THR A 108 8.65 -9.49 15.51
CA THR A 108 7.93 -10.33 14.52
C THR A 108 6.51 -10.71 14.95
N PHE A 109 6.32 -11.10 16.22
CA PHE A 109 4.99 -11.44 16.73
C PHE A 109 4.03 -10.22 16.78
N VAL A 110 4.52 -9.07 17.24
CA VAL A 110 3.74 -7.83 17.31
C VAL A 110 3.38 -7.35 15.92
N ASN A 111 4.30 -7.49 14.96
CA ASN A 111 4.09 -7.17 13.56
C ASN A 111 2.92 -7.97 12.95
N TYR A 112 2.87 -9.30 13.16
CA TYR A 112 1.76 -10.12 12.70
C TYR A 112 0.43 -9.72 13.35
N LEU A 113 0.41 -9.47 14.66
CA LEU A 113 -0.80 -9.03 15.34
C LEU A 113 -1.31 -7.70 14.81
N VAL A 114 -0.44 -6.69 14.68
CA VAL A 114 -0.83 -5.36 14.17
C VAL A 114 -1.31 -5.46 12.73
N SER A 115 -0.62 -6.21 11.88
CA SER A 115 -1.00 -6.47 10.50
C SER A 115 -2.36 -7.18 10.40
N PHE A 116 -2.63 -8.15 11.28
CA PHE A 116 -3.91 -8.85 11.34
C PHE A 116 -5.04 -7.95 11.84
N TYR A 117 -4.84 -7.16 12.90
CA TYR A 117 -5.83 -6.20 13.37
C TYR A 117 -6.15 -5.16 12.30
N PHE A 118 -5.13 -4.67 11.60
CA PHE A 118 -5.32 -3.74 10.49
C PHE A 118 -6.12 -4.37 9.36
N PHE A 119 -5.81 -5.62 8.98
CA PHE A 119 -6.56 -6.39 7.98
C PHE A 119 -8.05 -6.50 8.33
N VAL A 120 -8.36 -6.97 9.54
CA VAL A 120 -9.72 -7.18 10.03
C VAL A 120 -10.46 -5.84 10.12
N GLY A 121 -9.80 -4.80 10.63
CA GLY A 121 -10.34 -3.44 10.71
C GLY A 121 -10.68 -2.86 9.34
N ALA A 122 -9.77 -3.02 8.36
CA ALA A 122 -9.96 -2.56 6.99
C ALA A 122 -11.09 -3.33 6.30
N LEU A 123 -11.17 -4.66 6.48
CA LEU A 123 -12.29 -5.47 5.99
C LEU A 123 -13.62 -5.02 6.58
N TYR A 124 -13.67 -4.79 7.90
CA TYR A 124 -14.86 -4.32 8.59
C TYR A 124 -15.30 -2.94 8.07
N ALA A 125 -14.37 -2.00 7.90
CA ALA A 125 -14.63 -0.67 7.37
C ALA A 125 -15.16 -0.72 5.93
N LEU A 126 -14.55 -1.53 5.06
CA LEU A 126 -15.00 -1.72 3.68
C LEU A 126 -16.40 -2.35 3.62
N ARG A 127 -16.66 -3.35 4.47
CA ARG A 127 -17.98 -4.00 4.58
C ARG A 127 -19.07 -3.03 5.03
N LYS A 128 -18.79 -2.19 6.05
CA LYS A 128 -19.73 -1.17 6.54
C LYS A 128 -20.04 -0.11 5.48
N SER A 129 -19.06 0.21 4.64
CA SER A 129 -19.17 1.23 3.60
C SER A 129 -19.98 0.79 2.36
N LYS A 130 -20.47 -0.47 2.32
CA LYS A 130 -21.19 -1.07 1.16
C LYS A 130 -20.47 -0.85 -0.18
N LEU A 131 -19.15 -0.76 -0.14
CA LEU A 131 -18.34 -0.55 -1.34
C LEU A 131 -18.36 -1.82 -2.20
N ASN A 132 -18.00 -1.67 -3.48
CA ASN A 132 -17.99 -2.77 -4.43
C ASN A 132 -17.13 -3.92 -3.89
N TRP A 133 -17.58 -5.18 -4.06
CA TRP A 133 -16.91 -6.37 -3.55
C TRP A 133 -15.44 -6.49 -3.99
N LEU A 134 -15.10 -5.88 -5.13
CA LEU A 134 -13.74 -5.77 -5.64
C LEU A 134 -12.77 -5.11 -4.64
N TYR A 135 -13.24 -4.24 -3.76
CA TYR A 135 -12.41 -3.52 -2.78
C TYR A 135 -11.98 -4.48 -1.66
N SER A 136 -12.92 -5.28 -1.16
CA SER A 136 -12.64 -6.35 -0.20
C SER A 136 -11.76 -7.43 -0.82
N PHE A 137 -11.98 -7.76 -2.11
CA PHE A 137 -11.12 -8.67 -2.84
C PHE A 137 -9.68 -8.15 -2.93
N SER A 138 -9.47 -6.88 -3.31
CA SER A 138 -8.13 -6.27 -3.38
C SER A 138 -7.40 -6.37 -2.04
N LEU A 139 -8.09 -6.06 -0.93
CA LEU A 139 -7.51 -6.16 0.40
C LEU A 139 -7.10 -7.59 0.75
N ILE A 140 -7.95 -8.58 0.48
CA ILE A 140 -7.63 -10.01 0.71
C ILE A 140 -6.43 -10.42 -0.14
N ALA A 141 -6.43 -10.09 -1.43
CA ALA A 141 -5.36 -10.45 -2.35
C ALA A 141 -4.00 -9.89 -1.90
N VAL A 142 -3.96 -8.62 -1.53
CA VAL A 142 -2.74 -7.95 -1.03
C VAL A 142 -2.27 -8.58 0.28
N SER A 143 -3.19 -8.78 1.22
CA SER A 143 -2.83 -9.31 2.54
C SER A 143 -2.26 -10.72 2.43
N THR A 144 -2.85 -11.55 1.56
CA THR A 144 -2.30 -12.89 1.25
C THR A 144 -0.92 -12.79 0.60
N ALA A 145 -0.73 -11.89 -0.37
CA ALA A 145 0.57 -11.69 -1.01
C ALA A 145 1.66 -11.25 -0.02
N VAL A 146 1.33 -10.33 0.88
CA VAL A 146 2.23 -9.88 1.96
C VAL A 146 2.57 -11.04 2.89
N ILE A 147 1.58 -11.80 3.35
CA ILE A 147 1.82 -12.97 4.23
C ILE A 147 2.73 -13.99 3.55
N LEU A 148 2.49 -14.29 2.27
CA LEU A 148 3.34 -15.19 1.51
C LEU A 148 4.78 -14.68 1.41
N SER A 149 4.97 -13.38 1.15
CA SER A 149 6.30 -12.76 1.08
C SER A 149 7.05 -12.73 2.41
N MET A 150 6.35 -12.86 3.54
CA MET A 150 6.95 -12.92 4.87
C MET A 150 7.38 -14.34 5.27
N ILE A 151 6.89 -15.38 4.58
CA ILE A 151 7.17 -16.79 4.90
C ILE A 151 8.28 -17.35 3.99
N SER A 152 8.49 -16.75 2.81
CA SER A 152 9.55 -17.08 1.85
C SER A 152 10.90 -16.49 2.25
#